data_AF-A0A533TZ05-F1
#
_entry.id   AF-A0A533TZ05-F1
#
_cell.length_a   1.000
_cell.length_b   1.000
_cell.length_c   1.000
_cell.angle_alpha   90.00
_cell.angle_beta   90.00
_cell.angle_gamma   90.00
#
_symmetry.space_group_name_H-M   'P 1'
#
loop_
_entity.id
_entity.type
_entity.pdbx_description
1 polymer ?
#
loop_
_entity_poly.entity_id
_entity_poly.type
_entity_poly.pdbx_seq_one_letter_code
_entity_poly.pdbx_strand_id
1 'polypeptide(L)'
;MKVLITDGVDPQCGQILAQNGFEVTEKPKISKEELKEIIGEFDKLIVRSATKVTAEIIEYGKNLKLIGRAGAGVDNIDIDAATRKGIIVMNTPGGNTISAAEHACAMMLSAARRIPQATADLKEGNWNKKKFTGVELEGKTLSIIGLGKIGREVATRMQSFRMKTIAYDPMIPDEYAAHLNIELLPLHENFKRADFITIHSSLNESTRNLISKDTFDLMKEGVIIVNCARGGIINEQDLADAITSGKVAAAALDVFEAEPVNPDNPLLKLDQVIATPHIAASTNEAQEKVALQIAEQIVEWKQKGKLEGAVNASAVELAQSPGVQSYLTLAEKLGATLAQLAPAHVNKMTVRTSGEFLHKYNEVITAAALKGLLEIRQSGDTNYINAFTKAKECGLSLEQRFEKENTDYTNLISLELENGTEKRMIGGTVFGDKEVRIVMIDRFLVEFKPEGNIIIYNNIDKPGIIAQVTQLLLLHNLNVAYIALSRDEEKSIAMTAIVVDGDVTPVLLEEIRNVNGVSCADLVSL
;
A
#
# COMPACT_ATOMS: atom_id res chain seq x y z
N MET A 1 7.88 23.79 4.55
CA MET A 1 6.81 22.79 4.32
C MET A 1 5.75 23.00 5.38
N LYS A 2 4.50 23.15 4.96
CA LYS A 2 3.36 23.42 5.84
C LYS A 2 2.68 22.13 6.29
N VAL A 3 2.32 22.04 7.56
CA VAL A 3 1.64 20.88 8.16
C VAL A 3 0.36 21.33 8.85
N LEU A 4 -0.75 20.73 8.49
CA LEU A 4 -2.03 20.89 9.18
C LEU A 4 -2.22 19.72 10.13
N ILE A 5 -2.47 19.99 11.41
CA ILE A 5 -2.79 18.99 12.43
C ILE A 5 -4.24 19.18 12.87
N THR A 6 -5.01 18.10 12.89
CA THR A 6 -6.43 18.08 13.26
C THR A 6 -6.70 17.11 14.40
N ASP A 7 -7.96 16.97 14.83
CA ASP A 7 -8.44 15.95 15.79
C ASP A 7 -7.82 15.97 17.20
N GLY A 8 -7.22 17.09 17.61
CA GLY A 8 -6.61 17.21 18.94
C GLY A 8 -5.53 16.17 19.18
N VAL A 9 -4.64 15.97 18.20
CA VAL A 9 -3.36 15.27 18.42
C VAL A 9 -2.59 15.95 19.55
N ASP A 10 -1.85 15.18 20.32
CA ASP A 10 -1.04 15.71 21.43
C ASP A 10 -0.14 16.87 20.95
N PRO A 11 -0.09 18.02 21.67
CA PRO A 11 0.70 19.19 21.29
C PRO A 11 2.19 18.91 21.05
N GLN A 12 2.74 17.84 21.63
CA GLN A 12 4.12 17.44 21.39
C GLN A 12 4.38 17.15 19.90
N CYS A 13 3.39 16.68 19.14
CA CYS A 13 3.52 16.46 17.70
C CYS A 13 3.85 17.77 16.96
N GLY A 14 3.08 18.83 17.22
CA GLY A 14 3.31 20.15 16.63
C GLY A 14 4.65 20.75 17.05
N GLN A 15 5.05 20.57 18.31
CA GLN A 15 6.34 21.05 18.83
C GLN A 15 7.53 20.40 18.13
N ILE A 16 7.54 19.06 17.99
CA ILE A 16 8.62 18.32 17.32
C ILE A 16 8.74 18.74 15.85
N LEU A 17 7.61 18.90 15.17
CA LEU A 17 7.58 19.34 13.78
C LEU A 17 8.11 20.78 13.65
N ALA A 18 7.66 21.72 14.49
CA ALA A 18 8.14 23.09 14.48
C ALA A 18 9.67 23.18 14.70
N GLN A 19 10.19 22.41 15.68
CA GLN A 19 11.64 22.31 15.96
C GLN A 19 12.44 21.77 14.76
N ASN A 20 11.82 21.00 13.88
CA ASN A 20 12.44 20.44 12.67
C ASN A 20 12.12 21.23 11.38
N GLY A 21 11.73 22.51 11.54
CA GLY A 21 11.55 23.45 10.43
C GLY A 21 10.30 23.19 9.59
N PHE A 22 9.23 22.71 10.21
CA PHE A 22 7.89 22.69 9.62
C PHE A 22 7.09 23.90 10.11
N GLU A 23 6.27 24.47 9.22
CA GLU A 23 5.29 25.48 9.58
C GLU A 23 4.00 24.75 9.98
N VAL A 24 3.68 24.74 11.28
CA VAL A 24 2.59 23.94 11.84
C VAL A 24 1.36 24.80 12.09
N THR A 25 0.22 24.35 11.60
CA THR A 25 -1.10 24.90 11.92
C THR A 25 -1.92 23.83 12.61
N GLU A 26 -2.39 24.10 13.83
CA GLU A 26 -3.25 23.18 14.58
C GLU A 26 -4.70 23.66 14.56
N LYS A 27 -5.60 22.78 14.13
CA LYS A 27 -7.05 22.97 14.12
C LYS A 27 -7.73 21.75 14.77
N PRO A 28 -7.72 21.65 16.12
CA PRO A 28 -8.21 20.47 16.84
C PRO A 28 -9.66 20.10 16.53
N LYS A 29 -10.47 21.11 16.21
CA LYS A 29 -11.82 20.98 15.69
C LYS A 29 -11.88 21.71 14.37
N ILE A 30 -12.13 20.99 13.30
CA ILE A 30 -12.28 21.53 11.95
C ILE A 30 -13.51 20.89 11.31
N SER A 31 -14.35 21.69 10.66
CA SER A 31 -15.45 21.14 9.86
C SER A 31 -14.92 20.60 8.54
N LYS A 32 -15.73 19.75 7.88
CA LYS A 32 -15.40 19.25 6.55
C LYS A 32 -15.24 20.42 5.55
N GLU A 33 -16.08 21.43 5.67
CA GLU A 33 -16.12 22.61 4.81
C GLU A 33 -14.86 23.47 5.01
N GLU A 34 -14.49 23.76 6.25
CA GLU A 34 -13.27 24.52 6.56
C GLU A 34 -12.01 23.77 6.12
N LEU A 35 -11.98 22.43 6.29
CA LEU A 35 -10.87 21.61 5.83
C LEU A 35 -10.67 21.73 4.31
N LYS A 36 -11.75 21.68 3.52
CA LYS A 36 -11.67 21.85 2.06
C LYS A 36 -11.09 23.20 1.64
N GLU A 37 -11.44 24.26 2.35
CA GLU A 37 -11.00 25.61 2.03
C GLU A 37 -9.49 25.78 2.20
N ILE A 38 -8.92 25.20 3.26
CA ILE A 38 -7.53 25.44 3.65
C ILE A 38 -6.55 24.37 3.18
N ILE A 39 -6.99 23.11 2.98
CA ILE A 39 -6.09 21.96 2.78
C ILE A 39 -5.16 22.11 1.57
N GLY A 40 -5.57 22.86 0.55
CA GLY A 40 -4.77 23.10 -0.65
C GLY A 40 -3.46 23.85 -0.39
N GLU A 41 -3.33 24.54 0.73
CA GLU A 41 -2.11 25.26 1.11
C GLU A 41 -1.06 24.37 1.80
N PHE A 42 -1.44 23.16 2.24
CA PHE A 42 -0.60 22.33 3.10
C PHE A 42 0.11 21.22 2.32
N ASP A 43 1.36 20.96 2.69
CA ASP A 43 2.12 19.81 2.18
C ASP A 43 1.72 18.51 2.89
N LYS A 44 1.22 18.61 4.13
CA LYS A 44 0.93 17.45 4.99
C LYS A 44 -0.30 17.68 5.83
N LEU A 45 -1.02 16.59 6.07
CA LEU A 45 -2.17 16.53 6.96
C LEU A 45 -1.93 15.46 8.03
N ILE A 46 -2.08 15.82 9.31
CA ILE A 46 -2.07 14.87 10.42
C ILE A 46 -3.48 14.80 11.03
N VAL A 47 -4.02 13.59 11.13
CA VAL A 47 -5.38 13.30 11.62
C VAL A 47 -5.36 12.21 12.69
N ARG A 48 -6.45 12.09 13.44
CA ARG A 48 -6.78 10.90 14.25
C ARG A 48 -7.96 10.17 13.61
N SER A 49 -9.01 9.87 14.37
CA SER A 49 -10.18 9.11 13.91
C SER A 49 -11.39 9.99 13.56
N ALA A 50 -11.40 11.26 13.98
CA ALA A 50 -12.55 12.14 13.85
C ALA A 50 -12.65 12.75 12.45
N THR A 51 -11.56 13.32 11.95
CA THR A 51 -11.50 13.85 10.58
C THR A 51 -11.52 12.69 9.57
N LYS A 52 -12.50 12.72 8.66
CA LYS A 52 -12.60 11.76 7.54
C LYS A 52 -11.90 12.35 6.32
N VAL A 53 -10.79 11.75 5.90
CA VAL A 53 -10.01 12.15 4.74
C VAL A 53 -10.49 11.36 3.53
N THR A 54 -11.68 11.71 3.03
CA THR A 54 -12.31 11.07 1.88
C THR A 54 -11.65 11.49 0.56
N ALA A 55 -11.96 10.78 -0.53
CA ALA A 55 -11.56 11.19 -1.89
C ALA A 55 -11.84 12.67 -2.16
N GLU A 56 -13.01 13.16 -1.74
CA GLU A 56 -13.39 14.57 -1.89
C GLU A 56 -12.40 15.52 -1.20
N ILE A 57 -12.00 15.26 0.05
CA ILE A 57 -11.01 16.09 0.76
C ILE A 57 -9.64 16.04 0.06
N ILE A 58 -9.25 14.86 -0.40
CA ILE A 58 -7.97 14.63 -1.07
C ILE A 58 -7.87 15.44 -2.37
N GLU A 59 -8.97 15.57 -3.13
CA GLU A 59 -9.01 16.41 -4.34
C GLU A 59 -8.71 17.89 -4.09
N TYR A 60 -9.09 18.45 -2.93
CA TYR A 60 -8.78 19.85 -2.58
C TYR A 60 -7.32 20.03 -2.15
N GLY A 61 -6.63 18.96 -1.76
CA GLY A 61 -5.24 18.97 -1.28
C GLY A 61 -4.20 19.14 -2.39
N LYS A 62 -4.23 20.25 -3.13
CA LYS A 62 -3.39 20.48 -4.33
C LYS A 62 -1.88 20.31 -4.08
N ASN A 63 -1.40 20.69 -2.89
CA ASN A 63 0.01 20.57 -2.50
C ASN A 63 0.29 19.37 -1.59
N LEU A 64 -0.73 18.57 -1.26
CA LEU A 64 -0.65 17.52 -0.27
C LEU A 64 0.27 16.40 -0.78
N LYS A 65 1.26 16.02 0.02
CA LYS A 65 2.24 14.97 -0.29
C LYS A 65 2.18 13.81 0.69
N LEU A 66 1.70 14.07 1.91
CA LEU A 66 1.68 13.08 2.99
C LEU A 66 0.46 13.28 3.90
N ILE A 67 -0.25 12.19 4.19
CA ILE A 67 -1.29 12.12 5.22
C ILE A 67 -0.77 11.20 6.33
N GLY A 68 -0.63 11.75 7.54
CA GLY A 68 -0.22 11.01 8.73
C GLY A 68 -1.40 10.71 9.63
N ARG A 69 -1.63 9.45 9.96
CA ARG A 69 -2.61 9.03 10.95
C ARG A 69 -1.92 8.77 12.29
N ALA A 70 -2.23 9.59 13.29
CA ALA A 70 -1.82 9.38 14.68
C ALA A 70 -2.65 8.25 15.33
N GLY A 71 -2.27 7.01 14.98
CA GLY A 71 -2.76 5.74 15.49
C GLY A 71 -2.57 4.59 14.47
N ALA A 72 -2.91 3.35 14.85
CA ALA A 72 -2.71 2.18 14.00
C ALA A 72 -3.68 2.03 12.79
N GLY A 73 -5.01 2.08 13.00
CA GLY A 73 -6.00 2.02 11.90
C GLY A 73 -5.98 3.23 10.97
N VAL A 74 -6.33 3.04 9.70
CA VAL A 74 -6.41 4.10 8.67
C VAL A 74 -7.81 4.15 8.06
N ASP A 75 -8.80 3.63 8.75
CA ASP A 75 -10.17 3.41 8.27
C ASP A 75 -10.91 4.72 7.90
N ASN A 76 -10.42 5.86 8.39
CA ASN A 76 -10.93 7.20 8.10
C ASN A 76 -10.22 7.90 6.93
N ILE A 77 -9.30 7.24 6.23
CA ILE A 77 -8.54 7.77 5.11
C ILE A 77 -8.84 6.92 3.87
N ASP A 78 -9.21 7.57 2.78
CA ASP A 78 -9.37 6.91 1.48
C ASP A 78 -7.99 6.66 0.85
N ILE A 79 -7.44 5.48 1.15
CA ILE A 79 -6.11 5.06 0.70
C ILE A 79 -6.03 5.00 -0.82
N ASP A 80 -7.09 4.56 -1.50
CA ASP A 80 -7.11 4.45 -2.94
C ASP A 80 -7.07 5.83 -3.60
N ALA A 81 -7.83 6.80 -3.08
CA ALA A 81 -7.78 8.19 -3.56
C ALA A 81 -6.43 8.84 -3.29
N ALA A 82 -5.85 8.63 -2.10
CA ALA A 82 -4.51 9.12 -1.79
C ALA A 82 -3.46 8.50 -2.74
N THR A 83 -3.58 7.19 -3.00
CA THR A 83 -2.71 6.47 -3.92
C THR A 83 -2.84 7.00 -5.33
N ARG A 84 -4.06 7.24 -5.85
CA ARG A 84 -4.26 7.87 -7.19
C ARG A 84 -3.56 9.21 -7.32
N LYS A 85 -3.64 10.05 -6.29
CA LYS A 85 -2.95 11.35 -6.23
C LYS A 85 -1.46 11.27 -5.93
N GLY A 86 -0.92 10.07 -5.73
CA GLY A 86 0.50 9.88 -5.40
C GLY A 86 0.88 10.42 -4.01
N ILE A 87 -0.08 10.47 -3.09
CA ILE A 87 0.06 10.96 -1.72
C ILE A 87 0.43 9.79 -0.80
N ILE A 88 1.49 9.95 -0.01
CA ILE A 88 1.90 8.94 0.97
C ILE A 88 0.93 8.96 2.15
N VAL A 89 0.46 7.80 2.57
CA VAL A 89 -0.28 7.64 3.82
C VAL A 89 0.60 6.90 4.82
N MET A 90 0.79 7.47 6.00
CA MET A 90 1.52 6.86 7.12
C MET A 90 0.61 6.66 8.33
N ASN A 91 0.85 5.61 9.11
CA ASN A 91 0.24 5.37 10.40
C ASN A 91 1.30 5.16 11.49
N THR A 92 0.86 4.99 12.74
CA THR A 92 1.76 4.74 13.87
C THR A 92 1.53 3.34 14.46
N PRO A 93 2.15 2.30 13.85
CA PRO A 93 1.84 0.92 14.16
C PRO A 93 2.42 0.53 15.52
N GLY A 94 1.53 0.36 16.49
CA GLY A 94 1.85 -0.19 17.80
C GLY A 94 1.80 0.82 18.95
N GLY A 95 1.68 2.12 18.68
CA GLY A 95 1.56 3.16 19.71
C GLY A 95 0.37 2.95 20.65
N ASN A 96 -0.69 2.28 20.17
CA ASN A 96 -1.90 1.96 20.94
C ASN A 96 -1.97 0.49 21.43
N THR A 97 -0.93 -0.32 21.26
CA THR A 97 -0.99 -1.78 21.52
C THR A 97 -1.42 -2.07 22.95
N ILE A 98 -0.78 -1.40 23.92
CA ILE A 98 -0.98 -1.66 25.35
C ILE A 98 -2.39 -1.26 25.77
N SER A 99 -2.81 -0.03 25.46
CA SER A 99 -4.15 0.46 25.80
C SER A 99 -5.24 -0.39 25.18
N ALA A 100 -5.09 -0.81 23.92
CA ALA A 100 -6.07 -1.65 23.25
C ALA A 100 -6.14 -3.06 23.85
N ALA A 101 -5.00 -3.63 24.25
CA ALA A 101 -4.95 -4.92 24.93
C ALA A 101 -5.61 -4.84 26.32
N GLU A 102 -5.31 -3.79 27.09
CA GLU A 102 -5.93 -3.53 28.40
C GLU A 102 -7.44 -3.36 28.28
N HIS A 103 -7.91 -2.61 27.27
CA HIS A 103 -9.34 -2.44 27.00
C HIS A 103 -10.01 -3.76 26.64
N ALA A 104 -9.42 -4.59 25.76
CA ALA A 104 -9.97 -5.89 25.43
C ALA A 104 -10.06 -6.82 26.66
N CYS A 105 -9.04 -6.80 27.53
CA CYS A 105 -9.07 -7.54 28.80
C CYS A 105 -10.16 -7.02 29.75
N ALA A 106 -10.31 -5.70 29.85
CA ALA A 106 -11.36 -5.07 30.66
C ALA A 106 -12.77 -5.39 30.14
N MET A 107 -12.95 -5.39 28.82
CA MET A 107 -14.20 -5.76 28.15
C MET A 107 -14.53 -7.24 28.39
N MET A 108 -13.54 -8.14 28.32
CA MET A 108 -13.70 -9.56 28.63
C MET A 108 -14.14 -9.80 30.07
N LEU A 109 -13.47 -9.16 31.04
CA LEU A 109 -13.83 -9.24 32.46
C LEU A 109 -15.21 -8.64 32.72
N SER A 110 -15.54 -7.53 32.06
CA SER A 110 -16.84 -6.89 32.18
C SER A 110 -17.96 -7.78 31.66
N ALA A 111 -17.76 -8.48 30.54
CA ALA A 111 -18.73 -9.44 30.01
C ALA A 111 -18.90 -10.65 30.92
N ALA A 112 -17.79 -11.22 31.42
CA ALA A 112 -17.84 -12.35 32.34
C ALA A 112 -18.58 -12.03 33.64
N ARG A 113 -18.53 -10.77 34.11
CA ARG A 113 -19.02 -10.35 35.42
C ARG A 113 -20.22 -9.40 35.39
N ARG A 114 -20.70 -9.01 34.21
CA ARG A 114 -21.83 -8.09 33.98
C ARG A 114 -21.66 -6.75 34.72
N ILE A 115 -20.44 -6.23 34.73
CA ILE A 115 -20.07 -5.04 35.55
C ILE A 115 -20.92 -3.81 35.20
N PRO A 116 -21.10 -3.42 33.92
CA PRO A 116 -21.88 -2.23 33.58
C PRO A 116 -23.35 -2.35 34.03
N GLN A 117 -23.98 -3.50 33.81
CA GLN A 117 -25.36 -3.78 34.16
C GLN A 117 -25.56 -3.77 35.67
N ALA A 118 -24.67 -4.43 36.43
CA ALA A 118 -24.69 -4.42 37.90
C ALA A 118 -24.48 -3.02 38.48
N THR A 119 -23.61 -2.22 37.86
CA THR A 119 -23.38 -0.83 38.25
C THR A 119 -24.62 0.04 38.02
N ALA A 120 -25.28 -0.11 36.87
CA ALA A 120 -26.49 0.63 36.54
C ALA A 120 -27.63 0.29 37.52
N ASP A 121 -27.88 -1.00 37.78
CA ASP A 121 -28.91 -1.48 38.72
C ASP A 121 -28.71 -0.92 40.14
N LEU A 122 -27.46 -0.87 40.61
CA LEU A 122 -27.15 -0.30 41.92
C LEU A 122 -27.31 1.23 41.98
N LYS A 123 -26.98 1.95 40.90
CA LYS A 123 -27.20 3.40 40.80
C LYS A 123 -28.68 3.78 40.79
N GLU A 124 -29.55 2.88 40.36
CA GLU A 124 -31.01 3.01 40.47
C GLU A 124 -31.54 2.69 41.89
N GLY A 125 -30.65 2.29 42.82
CA GLY A 125 -30.99 1.98 44.21
C GLY A 125 -31.38 0.52 44.46
N ASN A 126 -31.22 -0.37 43.47
CA ASN A 126 -31.57 -1.79 43.60
C ASN A 126 -30.41 -2.62 44.21
N TRP A 127 -30.75 -3.67 44.96
CA TRP A 127 -29.77 -4.60 45.56
C TRP A 127 -29.98 -6.04 45.07
N ASN A 128 -29.80 -6.27 43.77
CA ASN A 128 -30.14 -7.55 43.12
C ASN A 128 -28.98 -8.56 43.05
N LYS A 129 -28.39 -8.95 44.19
CA LYS A 129 -27.22 -9.87 44.22
C LYS A 129 -27.40 -11.15 43.39
N LYS A 130 -28.60 -11.75 43.37
CA LYS A 130 -28.88 -13.00 42.65
C LYS A 130 -28.96 -12.84 41.13
N LYS A 131 -29.23 -11.62 40.62
CA LYS A 131 -29.37 -11.31 39.18
C LYS A 131 -28.03 -11.36 38.44
N PHE A 132 -26.92 -11.07 39.13
CA PHE A 132 -25.59 -10.89 38.54
C PHE A 132 -24.63 -12.03 38.86
N THR A 133 -25.04 -13.26 38.54
CA THR A 133 -24.12 -14.41 38.57
C THR A 133 -23.21 -14.36 37.34
N GLY A 134 -21.89 -14.36 37.56
CA GLY A 134 -20.89 -14.30 36.50
C GLY A 134 -20.19 -15.63 36.25
N VAL A 135 -19.18 -15.59 35.37
CA VAL A 135 -18.34 -16.75 35.01
C VAL A 135 -16.91 -16.53 35.51
N GLU A 136 -16.29 -17.60 36.00
CA GLU A 136 -14.88 -17.64 36.38
C GLU A 136 -13.99 -17.98 35.17
N LEU A 137 -12.86 -17.26 35.04
CA LEU A 137 -11.92 -17.40 33.92
C LEU A 137 -10.89 -18.53 34.13
N GLU A 138 -10.55 -18.87 35.38
CA GLU A 138 -9.52 -19.88 35.67
C GLU A 138 -9.84 -21.22 35.00
N GLY A 139 -8.84 -21.77 34.29
CA GLY A 139 -8.96 -23.05 33.58
C GLY A 139 -9.79 -23.02 32.30
N LYS A 140 -10.49 -21.92 31.98
CA LYS A 140 -11.23 -21.74 30.73
C LYS A 140 -10.29 -21.54 29.55
N THR A 141 -10.78 -21.85 28.35
CA THR A 141 -10.04 -21.71 27.10
C THR A 141 -10.41 -20.40 26.41
N LEU A 142 -9.41 -19.55 26.19
CA LEU A 142 -9.48 -18.34 25.38
C LEU A 142 -8.94 -18.64 23.98
N SER A 143 -9.79 -18.45 22.97
CA SER A 143 -9.42 -18.44 21.56
C SER A 143 -9.11 -17.02 21.09
N ILE A 144 -7.92 -16.83 20.54
CA ILE A 144 -7.42 -15.54 20.05
C ILE A 144 -7.39 -15.58 18.52
N ILE A 145 -8.25 -14.78 17.87
CA ILE A 145 -8.32 -14.70 16.41
C ILE A 145 -7.45 -13.52 15.94
N GLY A 146 -6.23 -13.83 15.49
CA GLY A 146 -5.18 -12.87 15.16
C GLY A 146 -4.19 -12.73 16.31
N LEU A 147 -2.94 -13.15 16.08
CA LEU A 147 -1.85 -13.17 17.06
C LEU A 147 -0.80 -12.09 16.75
N GLY A 148 -1.28 -10.94 16.28
CA GLY A 148 -0.51 -9.70 16.13
C GLY A 148 -0.10 -9.09 17.48
N LYS A 149 0.41 -7.84 17.46
CA LYS A 149 0.92 -7.16 18.66
C LYS A 149 -0.11 -7.15 19.81
N ILE A 150 -1.36 -6.78 19.54
CA ILE A 150 -2.43 -6.71 20.56
C ILE A 150 -2.82 -8.11 21.05
N GLY A 151 -3.04 -9.06 20.14
CA GLY A 151 -3.44 -10.42 20.50
C GLY A 151 -2.44 -11.11 21.45
N ARG A 152 -1.14 -10.88 21.25
CA ARG A 152 -0.09 -11.36 22.16
C ARG A 152 -0.15 -10.71 23.54
N GLU A 153 -0.34 -9.40 23.60
CA GLU A 153 -0.49 -8.68 24.88
C GLU A 153 -1.72 -9.13 25.66
N VAL A 154 -2.81 -9.45 24.96
CA VAL A 154 -4.02 -10.05 25.56
C VAL A 154 -3.74 -11.47 26.05
N ALA A 155 -3.06 -12.30 25.26
CA ALA A 155 -2.69 -13.66 25.65
C ALA A 155 -1.91 -13.67 26.97
N THR A 156 -0.82 -12.89 27.06
CA THR A 156 0.02 -12.79 28.26
C THR A 156 -0.79 -12.38 29.50
N ARG A 157 -1.70 -11.41 29.36
CA ARG A 157 -2.55 -10.95 30.46
C ARG A 157 -3.55 -12.02 30.88
N MET A 158 -4.22 -12.68 29.93
CA MET A 158 -5.25 -13.67 30.23
C MET A 158 -4.67 -15.01 30.72
N GLN A 159 -3.45 -15.36 30.33
CA GLN A 159 -2.69 -16.45 30.96
C GLN A 159 -2.38 -16.16 32.44
N SER A 160 -2.22 -14.88 32.82
CA SER A 160 -2.06 -14.50 34.24
C SER A 160 -3.35 -14.71 35.05
N PHE A 161 -4.51 -14.75 34.38
CA PHE A 161 -5.79 -15.23 34.95
C PHE A 161 -5.95 -16.75 34.86
N ARG A 162 -4.88 -17.49 34.51
CA ARG A 162 -4.83 -18.95 34.37
C ARG A 162 -5.80 -19.50 33.32
N MET A 163 -6.09 -18.71 32.29
CA MET A 163 -6.77 -19.23 31.10
C MET A 163 -5.80 -20.05 30.25
N LYS A 164 -6.33 -21.05 29.55
CA LYS A 164 -5.61 -21.73 28.47
C LYS A 164 -5.79 -20.93 27.20
N THR A 165 -4.71 -20.61 26.48
CA THR A 165 -4.76 -19.81 25.26
C THR A 165 -4.53 -20.67 24.03
N ILE A 166 -5.51 -20.65 23.12
CA ILE A 166 -5.39 -21.15 21.75
C ILE A 166 -5.54 -19.99 20.78
N ALA A 167 -5.01 -20.11 19.57
CA ALA A 167 -5.12 -19.04 18.59
C ALA A 167 -5.26 -19.53 17.14
N TYR A 168 -5.73 -18.62 16.29
CA TYR A 168 -5.66 -18.74 14.84
C TYR A 168 -4.96 -17.51 14.28
N ASP A 169 -3.84 -17.73 13.60
CA ASP A 169 -3.15 -16.72 12.79
C ASP A 169 -2.34 -17.43 11.68
N PRO A 170 -2.71 -17.28 10.40
CA PRO A 170 -2.03 -17.98 9.31
C PRO A 170 -0.60 -17.45 9.03
N MET A 171 -0.24 -16.29 9.60
CA MET A 171 1.05 -15.64 9.34
C MET A 171 2.09 -15.93 10.42
N ILE A 172 1.70 -16.61 11.51
CA ILE A 172 2.58 -16.86 12.66
C ILE A 172 3.07 -18.32 12.64
N PRO A 173 4.39 -18.56 12.68
CA PRO A 173 4.92 -19.92 12.81
C PRO A 173 4.53 -20.57 14.14
N ASP A 174 4.26 -21.89 14.12
CA ASP A 174 3.89 -22.68 15.31
C ASP A 174 4.92 -22.54 16.44
N GLU A 175 6.21 -22.58 16.11
CA GLU A 175 7.30 -22.46 17.08
C GLU A 175 7.22 -21.14 17.86
N TYR A 176 6.89 -20.03 17.18
CA TYR A 176 6.79 -18.72 17.81
C TYR A 176 5.61 -18.65 18.79
N ALA A 177 4.46 -19.22 18.42
CA ALA A 177 3.30 -19.28 19.31
C ALA A 177 3.54 -20.20 20.52
N ALA A 178 4.22 -21.34 20.30
CA ALA A 178 4.56 -22.28 21.36
C ALA A 178 5.46 -21.62 22.43
N HIS A 179 6.41 -20.76 22.04
CA HIS A 179 7.21 -19.96 22.99
C HIS A 179 6.39 -19.02 23.86
N LEU A 180 5.19 -18.62 23.41
CA LEU A 180 4.23 -17.81 24.18
C LEU A 180 3.24 -18.67 24.97
N ASN A 181 3.40 -19.99 25.02
CA ASN A 181 2.45 -20.96 25.57
C ASN A 181 1.07 -20.88 24.91
N ILE A 182 1.04 -20.69 23.59
CA ILE A 182 -0.18 -20.61 22.78
C ILE A 182 -0.17 -21.75 21.78
N GLU A 183 -1.25 -22.52 21.74
CA GLU A 183 -1.48 -23.57 20.75
C GLU A 183 -2.14 -22.95 19.51
N LEU A 184 -1.48 -22.97 18.35
CA LEU A 184 -2.11 -22.59 17.09
C LEU A 184 -3.00 -23.74 16.59
N LEU A 185 -4.19 -23.38 16.16
CA LEU A 185 -5.17 -24.33 15.65
C LEU A 185 -5.87 -23.75 14.41
N PRO A 186 -6.37 -24.59 13.50
CA PRO A 186 -7.32 -24.16 12.49
C PRO A 186 -8.54 -23.48 13.13
N LEU A 187 -9.16 -22.57 12.41
CA LEU A 187 -10.25 -21.74 12.93
C LEU A 187 -11.45 -22.57 13.45
N HIS A 188 -11.82 -23.64 12.76
CA HIS A 188 -12.93 -24.52 13.18
C HIS A 188 -12.66 -25.22 14.52
N GLU A 189 -11.40 -25.58 14.81
CA GLU A 189 -11.02 -26.18 16.10
C GLU A 189 -10.94 -25.13 17.22
N ASN A 190 -10.54 -23.89 16.89
CA ASN A 190 -10.62 -22.77 17.83
C ASN A 190 -12.05 -22.59 18.34
N PHE A 191 -13.03 -22.51 17.43
CA PHE A 191 -14.44 -22.30 17.80
C PHE A 191 -14.99 -23.41 18.70
N LYS A 192 -14.70 -24.69 18.39
CA LYS A 192 -15.17 -25.83 19.19
C LYS A 192 -14.60 -25.86 20.61
N ARG A 193 -13.37 -25.36 20.81
CA ARG A 193 -12.65 -25.44 22.09
C ARG A 193 -12.81 -24.20 22.96
N ALA A 194 -13.16 -23.06 22.37
CA ALA A 194 -13.25 -21.77 23.06
C ALA A 194 -14.40 -21.69 24.06
N ASP A 195 -14.10 -21.26 25.28
CA ASP A 195 -15.11 -20.72 26.21
C ASP A 195 -15.22 -19.20 26.05
N PHE A 196 -14.12 -18.56 25.66
CA PHE A 196 -14.03 -17.14 25.30
C PHE A 196 -13.38 -17.00 23.93
N ILE A 197 -13.85 -16.06 23.12
CA ILE A 197 -13.25 -15.69 21.83
C ILE A 197 -12.93 -14.20 21.86
N THR A 198 -11.69 -13.84 21.53
CA THR A 198 -11.28 -12.43 21.35
C THR A 198 -10.68 -12.22 19.97
N ILE A 199 -11.07 -11.12 19.32
CA ILE A 199 -10.67 -10.80 17.95
C ILE A 199 -9.63 -9.69 17.96
N HIS A 200 -8.51 -9.93 17.26
CA HIS A 200 -7.41 -8.98 17.08
C HIS A 200 -6.87 -8.97 15.63
N SER A 201 -7.72 -9.34 14.67
CA SER A 201 -7.41 -9.32 13.24
C SER A 201 -7.82 -8.00 12.57
N SER A 202 -7.19 -7.67 11.44
CA SER A 202 -7.64 -6.57 10.58
C SER A 202 -8.90 -6.95 9.81
N LEU A 203 -9.66 -5.95 9.33
CA LEU A 203 -10.78 -6.17 8.41
C LEU A 203 -10.27 -6.19 6.97
N ASN A 204 -10.54 -7.28 6.26
CA ASN A 204 -10.30 -7.46 4.82
C ASN A 204 -11.32 -8.48 4.28
N GLU A 205 -11.24 -8.81 2.99
CA GLU A 205 -12.19 -9.76 2.37
C GLU A 205 -12.22 -11.13 3.06
N SER A 206 -11.08 -11.63 3.55
CA SER A 206 -11.00 -12.93 4.23
C SER A 206 -11.48 -12.93 5.68
N THR A 207 -11.55 -11.76 6.32
CA THR A 207 -11.98 -11.61 7.73
C THR A 207 -13.36 -10.98 7.89
N ARG A 208 -13.94 -10.46 6.81
CA ARG A 208 -15.32 -9.94 6.81
C ARG A 208 -16.30 -11.07 7.10
N ASN A 209 -17.18 -10.87 8.08
CA ASN A 209 -18.15 -11.87 8.55
C ASN A 209 -17.51 -13.23 8.90
N LEU A 210 -16.25 -13.19 9.36
CA LEU A 210 -15.53 -14.38 9.85
C LEU A 210 -16.29 -15.06 10.98
N ILE A 211 -16.96 -14.26 11.83
CA ILE A 211 -17.92 -14.76 12.80
C ILE A 211 -19.32 -14.45 12.27
N SER A 212 -20.01 -15.49 11.84
CA SER A 212 -21.36 -15.47 11.26
C SER A 212 -22.15 -16.69 11.74
N LYS A 213 -23.40 -16.80 11.32
CA LYS A 213 -24.32 -17.91 11.65
C LYS A 213 -23.65 -19.28 11.59
N ASP A 214 -22.99 -19.62 10.49
CA ASP A 214 -22.37 -20.93 10.29
C ASP A 214 -21.25 -21.21 11.30
N THR A 215 -20.50 -20.17 11.70
CA THR A 215 -19.43 -20.32 12.69
C THR A 215 -19.95 -20.34 14.12
N PHE A 216 -21.07 -19.68 14.42
CA PHE A 216 -21.70 -19.76 15.73
C PHE A 216 -22.08 -21.20 16.05
N ASP A 217 -22.59 -21.96 15.08
CA ASP A 217 -22.97 -23.37 15.27
C ASP A 217 -21.80 -24.25 15.74
N LEU A 218 -20.57 -23.91 15.37
CA LEU A 218 -19.35 -24.61 15.78
C LEU A 218 -18.90 -24.31 17.22
N MET A 219 -19.41 -23.22 17.81
CA MET A 219 -18.98 -22.76 19.13
C MET A 219 -19.62 -23.57 20.26
N LYS A 220 -19.03 -23.52 21.45
CA LYS A 220 -19.68 -24.04 22.66
C LYS A 220 -20.93 -23.22 23.00
N GLU A 221 -21.92 -23.89 23.58
CA GLU A 221 -23.05 -23.21 24.22
C GLU A 221 -22.56 -22.32 25.36
N GLY A 222 -23.01 -21.06 25.35
CA GLY A 222 -22.64 -20.07 26.37
C GLY A 222 -21.26 -19.43 26.18
N VAL A 223 -20.70 -19.46 24.97
CA VAL A 223 -19.44 -18.77 24.65
C VAL A 223 -19.55 -17.26 24.90
N ILE A 224 -18.46 -16.63 25.32
CA ILE A 224 -18.34 -15.16 25.47
C ILE A 224 -17.44 -14.61 24.37
N ILE A 225 -17.89 -13.56 23.68
CA ILE A 225 -17.19 -12.98 22.52
C ILE A 225 -16.77 -11.55 22.79
N VAL A 226 -15.53 -11.20 22.45
CA VAL A 226 -14.97 -9.86 22.58
C VAL A 226 -14.43 -9.38 21.25
N ASN A 227 -14.88 -8.21 20.81
CA ASN A 227 -14.34 -7.54 19.62
C ASN A 227 -13.99 -6.09 19.94
N CYS A 228 -12.70 -5.83 20.09
CA CYS A 228 -12.12 -4.49 20.17
C CYS A 228 -11.15 -4.22 19.01
N ALA A 229 -11.30 -4.97 17.90
CA ALA A 229 -10.42 -4.87 16.74
C ALA A 229 -11.04 -4.04 15.63
N ARG A 230 -11.97 -4.61 14.85
CA ARG A 230 -12.70 -3.92 13.78
C ARG A 230 -14.13 -4.40 13.67
N GLY A 231 -15.03 -3.46 13.35
CA GLY A 231 -16.41 -3.76 12.95
C GLY A 231 -16.46 -4.58 11.66
N GLY A 232 -17.54 -5.31 11.45
CA GLY A 232 -17.74 -6.15 10.25
C GLY A 232 -16.95 -7.47 10.23
N ILE A 233 -16.10 -7.76 11.22
CA ILE A 233 -15.53 -9.12 11.40
C ILE A 233 -16.59 -10.08 11.95
N ILE A 234 -17.45 -9.57 12.84
CA ILE A 234 -18.64 -10.27 13.32
C ILE A 234 -19.84 -9.72 12.54
N ASN A 235 -20.67 -10.62 11.99
CA ASN A 235 -21.99 -10.26 11.50
C ASN A 235 -22.88 -9.88 12.70
N GLU A 236 -23.25 -8.60 12.79
CA GLU A 236 -23.95 -8.04 13.95
C GLU A 236 -25.35 -8.60 14.15
N GLN A 237 -26.07 -8.93 13.06
CA GLN A 237 -27.40 -9.53 13.13
C GLN A 237 -27.31 -10.98 13.60
N ASP A 238 -26.38 -11.77 13.03
CA ASP A 238 -26.18 -13.15 13.44
C ASP A 238 -25.75 -13.23 14.91
N LEU A 239 -24.95 -12.27 15.40
CA LEU A 239 -24.58 -12.18 16.81
C LEU A 239 -25.80 -11.90 17.70
N ALA A 240 -26.69 -10.98 17.29
CA ALA A 240 -27.91 -10.69 18.04
C ALA A 240 -28.82 -11.93 18.15
N ASP A 241 -28.94 -12.69 17.06
CA ASP A 241 -29.71 -13.94 17.01
C ASP A 241 -29.06 -15.03 17.89
N ALA A 242 -27.73 -15.15 17.86
CA ALA A 242 -26.96 -16.09 18.68
C ALA A 242 -27.06 -15.77 20.18
N ILE A 243 -27.11 -14.49 20.56
CA ILE A 243 -27.34 -14.08 21.95
C ILE A 243 -28.78 -14.37 22.37
N THR A 244 -29.76 -14.09 21.51
CA THR A 244 -31.19 -14.31 21.78
C THR A 244 -31.51 -15.79 21.95
N SER A 245 -30.87 -16.66 21.16
CA SER A 245 -31.01 -18.12 21.27
C SER A 245 -30.28 -18.73 22.47
N GLY A 246 -29.39 -17.99 23.13
CA GLY A 246 -28.56 -18.46 24.25
C GLY A 246 -27.25 -19.14 23.84
N LYS A 247 -26.98 -19.26 22.53
CA LYS A 247 -25.72 -19.79 22.00
C LYS A 247 -24.52 -18.99 22.50
N VAL A 248 -24.64 -17.66 22.48
CA VAL A 248 -23.65 -16.71 23.01
C VAL A 248 -24.19 -16.16 24.33
N ALA A 249 -23.45 -16.37 25.43
CA ALA A 249 -23.89 -15.91 26.76
C ALA A 249 -23.74 -14.41 26.94
N ALA A 250 -22.68 -13.82 26.37
CA ALA A 250 -22.40 -12.38 26.41
C ALA A 250 -21.45 -11.96 25.29
N ALA A 251 -21.55 -10.69 24.90
CA ALA A 251 -20.62 -10.07 23.96
C ALA A 251 -20.12 -8.72 24.48
N ALA A 252 -18.85 -8.40 24.21
CA ALA A 252 -18.24 -7.11 24.55
C ALA A 252 -17.65 -6.49 23.28
N LEU A 253 -18.21 -5.37 22.83
CA LEU A 253 -17.89 -4.74 21.55
C LEU A 253 -17.41 -3.31 21.76
N ASP A 254 -16.24 -2.97 21.22
CA ASP A 254 -15.77 -1.58 21.16
C ASP A 254 -15.93 -0.99 19.75
N VAL A 255 -16.25 -1.81 18.76
CA VAL A 255 -16.24 -1.45 17.34
C VAL A 255 -17.45 -2.03 16.62
N PHE A 256 -17.93 -1.34 15.61
CA PHE A 256 -19.15 -1.67 14.85
C PHE A 256 -18.94 -1.45 13.36
N GLU A 257 -19.72 -2.11 12.51
CA GLU A 257 -19.59 -2.01 11.05
C GLU A 257 -19.79 -0.58 10.55
N ALA A 258 -20.75 0.13 11.14
CA ALA A 258 -20.99 1.55 10.89
C ALA A 258 -20.80 2.36 12.19
N GLU A 259 -19.90 3.35 12.13
CA GLU A 259 -19.59 4.24 13.25
C GLU A 259 -19.77 5.71 12.83
N PRO A 260 -20.58 6.52 13.54
CA PRO A 260 -21.33 6.19 14.77
C PRO A 260 -22.43 5.14 14.58
N VAL A 261 -22.63 4.31 15.61
CA VAL A 261 -23.64 3.24 15.59
C VAL A 261 -25.05 3.82 15.49
N ASN A 262 -25.86 3.19 14.64
CA ASN A 262 -27.30 3.45 14.62
C ASN A 262 -27.92 3.07 15.98
N PRO A 263 -28.61 3.99 16.69
CA PRO A 263 -29.28 3.69 17.95
C PRO A 263 -30.26 2.50 17.90
N ASP A 264 -30.79 2.18 16.71
CA ASP A 264 -31.70 1.06 16.50
C ASP A 264 -31.03 -0.32 16.33
N ASN A 265 -29.70 -0.36 16.31
CA ASN A 265 -28.94 -1.59 16.20
C ASN A 265 -29.39 -2.61 17.27
N PRO A 266 -29.76 -3.85 16.89
CA PRO A 266 -30.33 -4.83 17.81
C PRO A 266 -29.39 -5.17 18.96
N LEU A 267 -28.06 -5.14 18.75
CA LEU A 267 -27.07 -5.43 19.78
C LEU A 267 -27.14 -4.45 20.95
N LEU A 268 -27.48 -3.17 20.69
CA LEU A 268 -27.61 -2.16 21.75
C LEU A 268 -28.83 -2.38 22.66
N LYS A 269 -29.77 -3.24 22.26
CA LYS A 269 -31.00 -3.54 22.99
C LYS A 269 -30.88 -4.78 23.89
N LEU A 270 -29.75 -5.47 23.85
CA LEU A 270 -29.52 -6.73 24.57
C LEU A 270 -28.70 -6.49 25.85
N ASP A 271 -29.25 -6.87 27.01
CA ASP A 271 -28.57 -6.77 28.32
C ASP A 271 -27.26 -7.57 28.41
N GLN A 272 -27.08 -8.56 27.54
CA GLN A 272 -25.88 -9.41 27.44
C GLN A 272 -24.74 -8.75 26.64
N VAL A 273 -25.04 -7.65 25.93
CA VAL A 273 -24.05 -6.91 25.15
C VAL A 273 -23.52 -5.75 25.98
N ILE A 274 -22.19 -5.65 26.05
CA ILE A 274 -21.48 -4.48 26.57
C ILE A 274 -20.88 -3.76 25.37
N ALA A 275 -21.21 -2.49 25.20
CA ALA A 275 -20.73 -1.67 24.10
C ALA A 275 -19.93 -0.47 24.62
N THR A 276 -18.82 -0.15 23.97
CA THR A 276 -18.08 1.10 24.17
C THR A 276 -17.85 1.79 22.81
N PRO A 277 -17.80 3.14 22.75
CA PRO A 277 -17.79 3.87 21.49
C PRO A 277 -16.38 4.03 20.92
N HIS A 278 -15.73 2.92 20.57
CA HIS A 278 -14.39 2.86 19.95
C HIS A 278 -13.31 3.60 20.75
N ILE A 279 -13.17 3.23 22.03
CA ILE A 279 -12.29 3.89 22.99
C ILE A 279 -11.08 3.06 23.40
N ALA A 280 -10.83 1.91 22.78
CA ALA A 280 -9.68 1.04 23.12
C ALA A 280 -8.33 1.77 23.07
N ALA A 281 -8.19 2.79 22.23
CA ALA A 281 -6.97 3.61 22.12
C ALA A 281 -7.06 4.98 22.82
N SER A 282 -8.17 5.26 23.52
CA SER A 282 -8.46 6.58 24.11
C SER A 282 -7.85 6.74 25.51
N THR A 283 -6.53 6.62 25.58
CA THR A 283 -5.71 6.85 26.80
C THR A 283 -4.68 7.93 26.54
N ASN A 284 -4.27 8.69 27.55
CA ASN A 284 -3.24 9.72 27.40
C ASN A 284 -1.93 9.13 26.86
N GLU A 285 -1.52 7.97 27.39
CA GLU A 285 -0.27 7.30 27.04
C GLU A 285 -0.24 6.86 25.57
N ALA A 286 -1.36 6.34 25.05
CA ALA A 286 -1.46 6.01 23.63
C ALA A 286 -1.43 7.27 22.76
N GLN A 287 -2.10 8.35 23.17
CA GLN A 287 -2.14 9.61 22.43
C GLN A 287 -0.76 10.25 22.32
N GLU A 288 -0.01 10.30 23.42
CA GLU A 288 1.37 10.78 23.45
C GLU A 288 2.26 9.93 22.53
N LYS A 289 2.21 8.59 22.64
CA LYS A 289 3.03 7.68 21.82
C LYS A 289 2.77 7.84 20.32
N VAL A 290 1.50 7.89 19.91
CA VAL A 290 1.16 8.01 18.48
C VAL A 290 1.47 9.40 17.94
N ALA A 291 1.37 10.44 18.75
CA ALA A 291 1.72 11.81 18.38
C ALA A 291 3.23 11.98 18.20
N LEU A 292 4.02 11.43 19.13
CA LEU A 292 5.48 11.39 19.02
C LEU A 292 5.91 10.63 17.76
N GLN A 293 5.40 9.41 17.58
CA GLN A 293 5.80 8.55 16.48
C GLN A 293 5.49 9.16 15.11
N ILE A 294 4.31 9.76 14.90
CA ILE A 294 3.97 10.34 13.59
C ILE A 294 4.82 11.58 13.29
N ALA A 295 5.15 12.38 14.31
CA ALA A 295 6.02 13.53 14.16
C ALA A 295 7.43 13.09 13.75
N GLU A 296 7.98 12.10 14.44
CA GLU A 296 9.31 11.53 14.14
C GLU A 296 9.34 10.92 12.73
N GLN A 297 8.34 10.15 12.33
CA GLN A 297 8.23 9.57 10.98
C GLN A 297 8.25 10.66 9.90
N ILE A 298 7.51 11.75 10.09
CA ILE A 298 7.47 12.87 9.12
C ILE A 298 8.81 13.62 9.06
N VAL A 299 9.49 13.78 10.21
CA VAL A 299 10.84 14.35 10.29
C VAL A 299 11.85 13.46 9.56
N GLU A 300 11.83 12.15 9.83
CA GLU A 300 12.72 11.17 9.20
C GLU A 300 12.47 11.06 7.69
N TRP A 301 11.21 11.12 7.26
CA TRP A 301 10.86 11.19 5.84
C TRP A 301 11.47 12.41 5.16
N LYS A 302 11.35 13.60 5.76
CA LYS A 302 11.93 14.85 5.22
C LYS A 302 13.46 14.79 5.13
N GLN A 303 14.11 14.21 6.14
CA GLN A 303 15.58 14.22 6.24
C GLN A 303 16.25 13.08 5.47
N LYS A 304 15.66 11.89 5.47
CA LYS A 304 16.29 10.64 5.03
C LYS A 304 15.46 9.88 3.99
N GLY A 305 14.24 10.35 3.69
CA GLY A 305 13.31 9.65 2.80
C GLY A 305 12.64 8.42 3.43
N LYS A 306 12.90 8.09 4.70
CA LYS A 306 12.35 6.90 5.36
C LYS A 306 10.81 6.88 5.33
N LEU A 307 10.24 5.70 5.12
CA LEU A 307 8.80 5.47 4.97
C LEU A 307 8.24 4.55 6.06
N GLU A 308 8.76 4.65 7.28
CA GLU A 308 8.26 3.85 8.40
C GLU A 308 6.77 4.14 8.65
N GLY A 309 5.96 3.07 8.72
CA GLY A 309 4.51 3.19 8.89
C GLY A 309 3.75 3.58 7.62
N ALA A 310 4.41 3.65 6.45
CA ALA A 310 3.70 3.88 5.19
C ALA A 310 2.80 2.68 4.85
N VAL A 311 1.55 2.96 4.47
CA VAL A 311 0.56 1.93 4.14
C VAL A 311 0.32 1.78 2.63
N ASN A 312 0.81 2.73 1.82
CA ASN A 312 0.65 2.73 0.36
C ASN A 312 1.94 3.08 -0.41
N ALA A 313 3.12 2.88 0.19
CA ALA A 313 4.39 3.31 -0.40
C ALA A 313 5.46 2.20 -0.47
N SER A 314 5.06 0.94 -0.52
CA SER A 314 5.97 -0.22 -0.61
C SER A 314 6.96 -0.11 -1.79
N ALA A 315 6.45 0.31 -2.96
CA ALA A 315 7.27 0.53 -4.14
C ALA A 315 8.33 1.64 -3.91
N VAL A 316 7.97 2.72 -3.20
CA VAL A 316 8.90 3.81 -2.90
C VAL A 316 9.97 3.37 -1.89
N GLU A 317 9.60 2.54 -0.91
CA GLU A 317 10.56 1.98 0.05
C GLU A 317 11.57 1.06 -0.65
N LEU A 318 11.09 0.15 -1.50
CA LEU A 318 11.96 -0.69 -2.32
C LEU A 318 12.84 0.15 -3.23
N ALA A 319 12.31 1.26 -3.77
CA ALA A 319 13.07 2.15 -4.63
C ALA A 319 14.31 2.72 -3.95
N GLN A 320 14.29 2.92 -2.63
CA GLN A 320 15.41 3.47 -1.86
C GLN A 320 16.51 2.45 -1.54
N SER A 321 16.32 1.17 -1.90
CA SER A 321 17.30 0.12 -1.61
C SER A 321 18.64 0.37 -2.33
N PRO A 322 19.80 0.11 -1.67
CA PRO A 322 21.10 0.20 -2.34
C PRO A 322 21.17 -0.68 -3.60
N GLY A 323 21.75 -0.15 -4.67
CA GLY A 323 21.97 -0.88 -5.93
C GLY A 323 20.78 -0.90 -6.91
N VAL A 324 19.54 -0.63 -6.48
CA VAL A 324 18.37 -0.67 -7.38
C VAL A 324 18.23 0.59 -8.25
N GLN A 325 18.78 1.74 -7.81
CA GLN A 325 18.57 3.06 -8.44
C GLN A 325 18.84 3.06 -9.95
N SER A 326 19.94 2.45 -10.39
CA SER A 326 20.29 2.39 -11.82
C SER A 326 19.31 1.53 -12.62
N TYR A 327 18.73 0.48 -12.02
CA TYR A 327 17.68 -0.32 -12.65
C TYR A 327 16.35 0.44 -12.72
N LEU A 328 16.04 1.30 -11.75
CA LEU A 328 14.87 2.17 -11.81
C LEU A 328 15.02 3.23 -12.90
N THR A 329 16.17 3.90 -12.96
CA THR A 329 16.49 4.84 -14.04
C THR A 329 16.43 4.15 -15.39
N LEU A 330 16.96 2.93 -15.50
CA LEU A 330 16.85 2.14 -16.72
C LEU A 330 15.39 1.84 -17.05
N ALA A 331 14.59 1.36 -16.11
CA ALA A 331 13.18 1.05 -16.33
C ALA A 331 12.37 2.28 -16.78
N GLU A 332 12.56 3.43 -16.15
CA GLU A 332 11.95 4.70 -16.57
C GLU A 332 12.32 5.04 -18.02
N LYS A 333 13.61 4.97 -18.35
CA LYS A 333 14.09 5.26 -19.71
C LYS A 333 13.58 4.26 -20.75
N LEU A 334 13.51 2.97 -20.41
CA LEU A 334 12.91 1.94 -21.26
C LEU A 334 11.43 2.23 -21.50
N GLY A 335 10.69 2.59 -20.45
CA GLY A 335 9.27 2.97 -20.53
C GLY A 335 9.05 4.20 -21.40
N ALA A 336 9.85 5.26 -21.20
CA ALA A 336 9.79 6.50 -21.98
C ALA A 336 10.18 6.29 -23.44
N THR A 337 11.17 5.42 -23.72
CA THR A 337 11.54 5.05 -25.09
C THR A 337 10.41 4.29 -25.78
N LEU A 338 9.88 3.26 -25.11
CA LEU A 338 8.83 2.42 -25.67
C LEU A 338 7.53 3.22 -25.88
N ALA A 339 7.25 4.20 -25.01
CA ALA A 339 6.12 5.10 -25.17
C ALA A 339 6.14 5.88 -26.49
N GLN A 340 7.34 6.27 -26.96
CA GLN A 340 7.57 7.03 -28.19
C GLN A 340 7.62 6.14 -29.44
N LEU A 341 8.12 4.90 -29.31
CA LEU A 341 8.25 3.96 -30.44
C LEU A 341 7.01 3.07 -30.68
N ALA A 342 6.24 2.80 -29.63
CA ALA A 342 5.07 1.92 -29.71
C ALA A 342 3.84 2.67 -30.26
N PRO A 343 2.85 1.95 -30.81
CA PRO A 343 1.63 2.54 -31.34
C PRO A 343 0.91 3.42 -30.31
N ALA A 344 0.18 4.43 -30.80
CA ALA A 344 -0.52 5.40 -29.94
C ALA A 344 -1.49 4.71 -28.96
N HIS A 345 -2.21 3.69 -29.44
CA HIS A 345 -3.09 2.85 -28.64
C HIS A 345 -2.40 1.54 -28.30
N VAL A 346 -2.31 1.23 -27.00
CA VAL A 346 -1.81 -0.03 -26.43
C VAL A 346 -2.78 -0.48 -25.35
N ASN A 347 -3.02 -1.78 -25.25
CA ASN A 347 -3.95 -2.36 -24.27
C ASN A 347 -3.27 -3.30 -23.28
N LYS A 348 -2.00 -3.67 -23.53
CA LYS A 348 -1.22 -4.49 -22.61
C LYS A 348 0.25 -4.07 -22.55
N MET A 349 0.81 -4.11 -21.34
CA MET A 349 2.24 -4.02 -21.06
C MET A 349 2.71 -5.30 -20.36
N THR A 350 3.78 -5.90 -20.86
CA THR A 350 4.48 -6.99 -20.18
C THR A 350 5.83 -6.48 -19.68
N VAL A 351 6.08 -6.63 -18.38
CA VAL A 351 7.38 -6.34 -17.75
C VAL A 351 8.03 -7.65 -17.36
N ARG A 352 9.18 -7.95 -17.98
CA ARG A 352 9.99 -9.14 -17.69
C ARG A 352 11.26 -8.70 -16.97
N THR A 353 11.51 -9.26 -15.80
CA THR A 353 12.77 -9.10 -15.08
C THR A 353 13.50 -10.43 -15.02
N SER A 354 14.77 -10.44 -15.42
CA SER A 354 15.63 -11.62 -15.35
C SER A 354 16.81 -11.36 -14.42
N GLY A 355 17.18 -12.36 -13.62
CA GLY A 355 18.31 -12.31 -12.68
C GLY A 355 17.87 -12.23 -11.21
N GLU A 356 18.53 -13.00 -10.34
CA GLU A 356 18.15 -13.18 -8.93
C GLU A 356 18.03 -11.85 -8.16
N PHE A 357 18.87 -10.86 -8.48
CA PHE A 357 18.81 -9.54 -7.87
C PHE A 357 17.48 -8.82 -8.15
N LEU A 358 16.97 -8.89 -9.38
CA LEU A 358 15.75 -8.16 -9.77
C LEU A 358 14.46 -8.81 -9.24
N HIS A 359 14.51 -10.06 -8.77
CA HIS A 359 13.33 -10.77 -8.27
C HIS A 359 12.57 -9.98 -7.19
N LYS A 360 13.32 -9.48 -6.20
CA LYS A 360 12.78 -8.70 -5.08
C LYS A 360 12.23 -7.33 -5.51
N TYR A 361 12.71 -6.79 -6.63
CA TYR A 361 12.42 -5.43 -7.07
C TYR A 361 11.45 -5.37 -8.26
N ASN A 362 10.88 -6.51 -8.66
CA ASN A 362 10.02 -6.60 -9.84
C ASN A 362 8.86 -5.59 -9.83
N GLU A 363 8.21 -5.42 -8.67
CA GLU A 363 7.11 -4.46 -8.49
C GLU A 363 7.55 -3.01 -8.69
N VAL A 364 8.64 -2.59 -8.04
CA VAL A 364 9.13 -1.22 -8.15
C VAL A 364 9.74 -0.92 -9.53
N ILE A 365 10.39 -1.90 -10.15
CA ILE A 365 10.89 -1.80 -11.54
C ILE A 365 9.71 -1.60 -12.49
N THR A 366 8.61 -2.32 -12.27
CA THR A 366 7.38 -2.15 -13.05
C THR A 366 6.78 -0.76 -12.84
N ALA A 367 6.72 -0.27 -11.60
CA ALA A 367 6.25 1.09 -11.30
C ALA A 367 7.11 2.15 -12.00
N ALA A 368 8.43 1.97 -12.03
CA ALA A 368 9.38 2.85 -12.71
C ALA A 368 9.17 2.83 -14.24
N ALA A 369 9.00 1.64 -14.83
CA ALA A 369 8.70 1.50 -16.26
C ALA A 369 7.37 2.17 -16.64
N LEU A 370 6.33 1.98 -15.83
CA LEU A 370 5.03 2.64 -16.01
C LEU A 370 5.14 4.16 -15.86
N LYS A 371 5.90 4.65 -14.88
CA LYS A 371 6.13 6.08 -14.69
C LYS A 371 6.74 6.69 -15.96
N GLY A 372 7.85 6.16 -16.45
CA GLY A 372 8.49 6.68 -17.67
C GLY A 372 7.59 6.60 -18.91
N LEU A 373 6.77 5.55 -19.02
CA LEU A 373 5.80 5.42 -20.11
C LEU A 373 4.68 6.47 -20.04
N LEU A 374 4.09 6.64 -18.86
CA LEU A 374 2.93 7.49 -18.65
C LEU A 374 3.31 8.98 -18.67
N GLU A 375 4.51 9.36 -18.23
CA GLU A 375 5.00 10.75 -18.31
C GLU A 375 5.12 11.25 -19.77
N ILE A 376 5.40 10.35 -20.72
CA ILE A 376 5.43 10.70 -22.15
C ILE A 376 4.02 10.77 -22.74
N ARG A 377 3.17 9.77 -22.45
CA ARG A 377 1.85 9.63 -23.10
C ARG A 377 0.78 10.50 -22.46
N GLN A 378 0.99 10.97 -21.25
CA GLN A 378 0.06 11.81 -20.49
C GLN A 378 0.81 12.94 -19.81
N SER A 379 0.19 14.11 -19.82
CA SER A 379 0.61 15.21 -18.96
C SER A 379 0.25 14.88 -17.50
N GLY A 380 1.22 14.67 -16.61
CA GLY A 380 0.91 14.69 -15.18
C GLY A 380 1.86 13.98 -14.20
N ASP A 381 1.54 14.22 -12.94
CA ASP A 381 2.07 13.81 -11.62
C ASP A 381 2.21 12.30 -11.37
N THR A 382 2.59 11.51 -12.36
CA THR A 382 2.85 10.08 -12.17
C THR A 382 4.10 9.86 -11.31
N ASN A 383 4.01 8.95 -10.34
CA ASN A 383 5.10 8.55 -9.47
C ASN A 383 4.98 7.05 -9.11
N TYR A 384 5.91 6.52 -8.33
CA TYR A 384 5.91 5.08 -8.00
C TYR A 384 4.72 4.61 -7.14
N ILE A 385 3.95 5.54 -6.54
CA ILE A 385 2.75 5.22 -5.76
C ILE A 385 1.54 5.05 -6.70
N ASN A 386 1.36 5.95 -7.67
CA ASN A 386 0.17 5.97 -8.52
C ASN A 386 0.32 5.30 -9.89
N ALA A 387 1.54 4.87 -10.27
CA ALA A 387 1.83 4.33 -11.60
C ALA A 387 0.92 3.16 -12.01
N PHE A 388 0.72 2.18 -11.12
CA PHE A 388 -0.16 1.04 -11.38
C PHE A 388 -1.62 1.45 -11.55
N THR A 389 -2.11 2.33 -10.68
CA THR A 389 -3.51 2.77 -10.71
C THR A 389 -3.80 3.57 -11.97
N LYS A 390 -2.91 4.49 -12.35
CA LYS A 390 -3.03 5.25 -13.59
C LYS A 390 -2.98 4.37 -14.83
N ALA A 391 -2.09 3.37 -14.86
CA ALA A 391 -2.03 2.41 -15.95
C ALA A 391 -3.39 1.69 -16.14
N LYS A 392 -3.99 1.22 -15.03
CA LYS A 392 -5.30 0.57 -15.05
C LYS A 392 -6.42 1.50 -15.51
N GLU A 393 -6.43 2.76 -15.07
CA GLU A 393 -7.41 3.77 -15.48
C GLU A 393 -7.36 4.06 -16.99
N CYS A 394 -6.20 3.90 -17.61
CA CYS A 394 -6.02 4.04 -19.06
C CYS A 394 -6.34 2.77 -19.85
N GLY A 395 -6.86 1.73 -19.18
CA GLY A 395 -7.18 0.45 -19.81
C GLY A 395 -5.95 -0.39 -20.15
N LEU A 396 -4.77 -0.08 -19.59
CA LEU A 396 -3.56 -0.85 -19.79
C LEU A 396 -3.59 -2.08 -18.88
N SER A 397 -3.72 -3.26 -19.46
CA SER A 397 -3.50 -4.53 -18.77
C SER A 397 -2.00 -4.72 -18.49
N LEU A 398 -1.65 -5.18 -17.31
CA LEU A 398 -0.26 -5.33 -16.90
C LEU A 398 0.04 -6.80 -16.58
N GLU A 399 1.10 -7.31 -17.19
CA GLU A 399 1.63 -8.64 -16.90
C GLU A 399 3.07 -8.53 -16.40
N GLN A 400 3.35 -9.10 -15.23
CA GLN A 400 4.69 -9.14 -14.66
C GLN A 400 5.22 -10.58 -14.75
N ARG A 401 6.44 -10.74 -15.28
CA ARG A 401 7.12 -12.03 -15.35
C ARG A 401 8.51 -11.92 -14.75
N PHE A 402 8.89 -12.97 -14.04
CA PHE A 402 10.24 -13.13 -13.51
C PHE A 402 10.88 -14.40 -14.08
N GLU A 403 12.14 -14.27 -14.49
CA GLU A 403 12.96 -15.37 -14.97
C GLU A 403 14.25 -15.45 -14.14
N LYS A 404 14.57 -16.64 -13.62
CA LYS A 404 15.72 -16.80 -12.72
C LYS A 404 17.05 -16.54 -13.41
N GLU A 405 17.18 -17.02 -14.64
CA GLU A 405 18.41 -16.96 -15.42
C GLU A 405 18.11 -16.44 -16.83
N ASN A 406 19.09 -15.70 -17.36
CA ASN A 406 19.15 -15.27 -18.74
C ASN A 406 20.54 -15.64 -19.28
N THR A 407 20.62 -16.09 -20.53
CA THR A 407 21.88 -16.60 -21.12
C THR A 407 22.89 -15.50 -21.41
N ASP A 408 22.41 -14.28 -21.67
CA ASP A 408 23.23 -13.20 -22.24
C ASP A 408 23.58 -12.11 -21.21
N TYR A 409 22.76 -11.93 -20.18
CA TYR A 409 22.96 -10.91 -19.14
C TYR A 409 22.64 -11.42 -17.75
N THR A 410 23.47 -11.05 -16.76
CA THR A 410 23.23 -11.38 -15.34
C THR A 410 21.91 -10.81 -14.84
N ASN A 411 21.58 -9.57 -15.25
CA ASN A 411 20.31 -8.92 -14.96
C ASN A 411 19.79 -8.27 -16.24
N LEU A 412 18.51 -8.46 -16.55
CA LEU A 412 17.88 -7.86 -17.73
C LEU A 412 16.47 -7.37 -17.37
N ILE A 413 16.13 -6.18 -17.84
CA ILE A 413 14.75 -5.66 -17.81
C ILE A 413 14.28 -5.60 -19.25
N SER A 414 13.16 -6.27 -19.56
CA SER A 414 12.53 -6.20 -20.87
C SER A 414 11.08 -5.74 -20.73
N LEU A 415 10.71 -4.75 -21.53
CA LEU A 415 9.36 -4.21 -21.61
C LEU A 415 8.78 -4.55 -22.98
N GLU A 416 7.51 -4.93 -23.01
CA GLU A 416 6.76 -5.18 -24.24
C GLU A 416 5.43 -4.44 -24.16
N LEU A 417 5.08 -3.72 -25.22
CA LEU A 417 3.78 -3.09 -25.40
C LEU A 417 3.08 -3.68 -26.62
N GLU A 418 1.80 -3.97 -26.48
CA GLU A 418 0.97 -4.48 -27.56
C GLU A 418 -0.43 -3.86 -27.59
N ASN A 419 -1.04 -3.91 -28.78
CA ASN A 419 -2.43 -3.49 -29.02
C ASN A 419 -3.30 -4.61 -29.64
N GLY A 420 -2.78 -5.84 -29.67
CA GLY A 420 -3.41 -7.03 -30.26
C GLY A 420 -2.99 -7.32 -31.71
N THR A 421 -2.55 -6.31 -32.46
CA THR A 421 -2.06 -6.49 -33.85
C THR A 421 -0.58 -6.19 -33.98
N GLU A 422 -0.09 -5.21 -33.23
CA GLU A 422 1.29 -4.76 -33.24
C GLU A 422 1.89 -4.92 -31.84
N LYS A 423 3.18 -5.23 -31.81
CA LYS A 423 3.98 -5.29 -30.60
C LYS A 423 5.32 -4.58 -30.79
N ARG A 424 5.80 -3.97 -29.72
CA ARG A 424 7.16 -3.46 -29.61
C ARG A 424 7.79 -3.96 -28.33
N MET A 425 9.06 -4.33 -28.40
CA MET A 425 9.84 -4.79 -27.27
C MET A 425 11.11 -3.95 -27.13
N ILE A 426 11.50 -3.68 -25.90
CA ILE A 426 12.80 -3.08 -25.59
C ILE A 426 13.40 -3.77 -24.37
N GLY A 427 14.70 -3.96 -24.38
CA GLY A 427 15.42 -4.57 -23.26
C GLY A 427 16.68 -3.79 -22.91
N GLY A 428 17.03 -3.79 -21.64
CA GLY A 428 18.16 -3.05 -21.11
C GLY A 428 18.79 -3.71 -19.89
N THR A 429 20.03 -3.34 -19.64
CA THR A 429 20.80 -3.80 -18.48
C THR A 429 21.64 -2.67 -17.88
N VAL A 430 22.22 -2.92 -16.71
CA VAL A 430 23.15 -2.02 -16.03
C VAL A 430 24.54 -2.65 -16.05
N PHE A 431 25.49 -1.97 -16.70
CA PHE A 431 26.89 -2.35 -16.69
C PHE A 431 27.58 -1.75 -15.45
N GLY A 432 28.31 -2.61 -14.72
CA GLY A 432 28.84 -2.23 -13.41
C GLY A 432 27.71 -1.78 -12.49
N ASP A 433 27.92 -0.67 -11.78
CA ASP A 433 26.95 -0.19 -10.78
C ASP A 433 26.06 0.95 -11.28
N LYS A 434 26.36 1.57 -12.43
CA LYS A 434 25.75 2.86 -12.82
C LYS A 434 25.44 3.02 -14.30
N GLU A 435 26.07 2.25 -15.18
CA GLU A 435 26.00 2.49 -16.62
C GLU A 435 24.79 1.79 -17.23
N VAL A 436 23.67 2.51 -17.33
CA VAL A 436 22.45 2.01 -17.97
C VAL A 436 22.65 1.87 -19.49
N ARG A 437 22.17 0.77 -20.08
CA ARG A 437 22.23 0.51 -21.53
C ARG A 437 20.91 -0.09 -22.01
N ILE A 438 20.42 0.40 -23.14
CA ILE A 438 19.52 -0.39 -23.99
C ILE A 438 20.40 -1.42 -24.69
N VAL A 439 19.98 -2.69 -24.67
CA VAL A 439 20.72 -3.81 -25.28
C VAL A 439 19.93 -4.51 -26.39
N MET A 440 18.62 -4.24 -26.48
CA MET A 440 17.80 -4.75 -27.57
C MET A 440 16.58 -3.86 -27.84
N ILE A 441 16.16 -3.82 -29.11
CA ILE A 441 14.87 -3.30 -29.54
C ILE A 441 14.28 -4.31 -30.53
N ASP A 442 13.08 -4.77 -30.25
CA ASP A 442 12.40 -5.85 -30.96
C ASP A 442 13.31 -7.08 -31.12
N ARG A 443 13.72 -7.39 -32.35
CA ARG A 443 14.60 -8.52 -32.69
C ARG A 443 16.07 -8.14 -32.84
N PHE A 444 16.39 -6.86 -32.69
CA PHE A 444 17.72 -6.31 -32.95
C PHE A 444 18.50 -6.16 -31.66
N LEU A 445 19.69 -6.77 -31.60
CA LEU A 445 20.63 -6.61 -30.50
C LEU A 445 21.45 -5.34 -30.73
N VAL A 446 21.19 -4.30 -29.95
CA VAL A 446 21.79 -2.97 -30.07
C VAL A 446 22.20 -2.47 -28.70
N GLU A 447 23.45 -2.05 -28.53
CA GLU A 447 23.92 -1.49 -27.26
C GLU A 447 24.06 0.03 -27.38
N PHE A 448 23.38 0.82 -26.55
CA PHE A 448 23.63 2.27 -26.47
C PHE A 448 23.14 2.88 -25.16
N LYS A 449 23.60 4.09 -24.85
CA LYS A 449 23.12 4.88 -23.72
C LYS A 449 21.75 5.49 -24.04
N PRO A 450 20.73 5.26 -23.20
CA PRO A 450 19.43 5.92 -23.36
C PRO A 450 19.50 7.38 -22.84
N GLU A 451 20.11 8.30 -23.60
CA GLU A 451 20.22 9.72 -23.22
C GLU A 451 20.16 10.64 -24.43
N GLY A 452 19.55 11.82 -24.26
CA GLY A 452 19.49 12.84 -25.31
C GLY A 452 18.53 12.47 -26.44
N ASN A 453 18.83 12.98 -27.63
CA ASN A 453 18.03 12.73 -28.83
C ASN A 453 18.59 11.52 -29.60
N ILE A 454 17.73 10.53 -29.82
CA ILE A 454 18.08 9.24 -30.41
C ILE A 454 17.24 9.03 -31.66
N ILE A 455 17.88 8.99 -32.82
CA ILE A 455 17.26 8.64 -34.09
C ILE A 455 17.34 7.14 -34.26
N ILE A 456 16.19 6.47 -34.34
CA ILE A 456 16.11 5.02 -34.56
C ILE A 456 15.46 4.80 -35.92
N TYR A 457 16.17 4.12 -36.82
CA TYR A 457 15.64 3.81 -38.14
C TYR A 457 15.92 2.37 -38.56
N ASN A 458 15.00 1.81 -39.34
CA ASN A 458 15.19 0.54 -40.01
C ASN A 458 15.45 0.78 -41.49
N ASN A 459 16.30 -0.06 -42.07
CA ASN A 459 16.66 0.03 -43.48
C ASN A 459 16.95 -1.35 -44.08
N ILE A 460 16.85 -1.46 -45.40
CA ILE A 460 17.36 -2.59 -46.17
C ILE A 460 18.89 -2.62 -46.02
N ASP A 461 19.48 -3.76 -45.70
CA ASP A 461 20.94 -3.86 -45.52
C ASP A 461 21.68 -3.80 -46.88
N LYS A 462 21.94 -2.59 -47.37
CA LYS A 462 22.70 -2.34 -48.61
C LYS A 462 23.76 -1.25 -48.42
N PRO A 463 24.86 -1.28 -49.21
CA PRO A 463 25.92 -0.28 -49.11
C PRO A 463 25.42 1.16 -49.24
N GLY A 464 25.95 2.04 -48.39
CA GLY A 464 25.78 3.48 -48.49
C GLY A 464 24.59 4.10 -47.76
N ILE A 465 23.72 3.33 -47.10
CA ILE A 465 22.60 3.92 -46.33
C ILE A 465 23.10 4.71 -45.12
N ILE A 466 23.99 4.13 -44.30
CA ILE A 466 24.55 4.82 -43.13
C ILE A 466 25.22 6.14 -43.57
N ALA A 467 26.01 6.09 -44.65
CA ALA A 467 26.68 7.27 -45.19
C ALA A 467 25.67 8.38 -45.57
N GLN A 468 24.58 8.03 -46.26
CA GLN A 468 23.53 8.98 -46.63
C GLN A 468 22.85 9.60 -45.40
N VAL A 469 22.51 8.79 -44.39
CA VAL A 469 21.88 9.29 -43.16
C VAL A 469 22.86 10.20 -42.40
N THR A 470 24.11 9.79 -42.21
CA THR A 470 25.12 10.62 -41.53
C THR A 470 25.45 11.91 -42.30
N GLN A 471 25.34 11.90 -43.63
CA GLN A 471 25.48 13.10 -44.45
C GLN A 471 24.34 14.10 -44.20
N LEU A 472 23.10 13.63 -44.02
CA LEU A 472 21.99 14.50 -43.63
C LEU A 472 22.24 15.12 -42.25
N LEU A 473 22.72 14.34 -41.27
CA LEU A 473 23.09 14.87 -39.95
C LEU A 473 24.15 15.97 -40.05
N LEU A 474 25.17 15.78 -40.90
CA LEU A 474 26.19 16.78 -41.16
C LEU A 474 25.59 18.07 -41.78
N LEU A 475 24.68 17.94 -42.74
CA LEU A 475 24.02 19.09 -43.38
C LEU A 475 23.17 19.91 -42.41
N HIS A 476 22.60 19.25 -41.39
CA HIS A 476 21.88 19.89 -40.29
C HIS A 476 22.78 20.28 -39.12
N ASN A 477 24.11 20.15 -39.28
CA ASN A 477 25.12 20.50 -38.27
C ASN A 477 24.92 19.80 -36.92
N LEU A 478 24.53 18.52 -36.95
CA LEU A 478 24.39 17.67 -35.76
C LEU A 478 25.60 16.76 -35.60
N ASN A 479 26.20 16.77 -34.40
CA ASN A 479 27.26 15.83 -34.05
C ASN A 479 26.67 14.47 -33.65
N VAL A 480 27.37 13.39 -33.97
CA VAL A 480 26.99 12.02 -33.58
C VAL A 480 27.79 11.62 -32.35
N ALA A 481 27.09 11.44 -31.22
CA ALA A 481 27.69 11.00 -29.96
C ALA A 481 27.89 9.48 -29.94
N TYR A 482 26.95 8.73 -30.50
CA TYR A 482 26.97 7.27 -30.49
C TYR A 482 26.21 6.70 -31.69
N ILE A 483 26.69 5.56 -32.22
CA ILE A 483 25.98 4.81 -33.26
C ILE A 483 26.00 3.31 -32.92
N ALA A 484 24.82 2.70 -32.86
CA ALA A 484 24.63 1.25 -32.77
C ALA A 484 23.93 0.75 -34.02
N LEU A 485 24.45 -0.31 -34.62
CA LEU A 485 23.84 -0.99 -35.75
C LEU A 485 23.70 -2.47 -35.43
N SER A 486 22.52 -3.00 -35.75
CA SER A 486 22.24 -4.42 -35.71
C SER A 486 21.59 -4.86 -37.00
N ARG A 487 21.75 -6.13 -37.36
CA ARG A 487 21.14 -6.73 -38.56
C ARG A 487 20.27 -7.88 -38.13
N ASP A 488 19.20 -8.11 -38.87
CA ASP A 488 18.42 -9.33 -38.71
C ASP A 488 19.24 -10.56 -39.15
N GLU A 489 18.80 -11.75 -38.73
CA GLU A 489 19.52 -13.01 -39.01
C GLU A 489 19.68 -13.26 -40.51
N GLU A 490 18.69 -12.86 -41.31
CA GLU A 490 18.68 -12.98 -42.77
C GLU A 490 19.55 -11.93 -43.48
N LYS A 491 20.07 -10.93 -42.74
CA LYS A 491 20.85 -9.78 -43.25
C LYS A 491 20.12 -9.04 -44.36
N SER A 492 18.81 -8.96 -44.25
CA SER A 492 17.93 -8.28 -45.18
C SER A 492 17.57 -6.89 -44.67
N ILE A 493 17.47 -6.73 -43.35
CA ILE A 493 17.08 -5.50 -42.66
C ILE A 493 18.11 -5.20 -41.57
N ALA A 494 18.54 -3.95 -41.51
CA ALA A 494 19.32 -3.40 -40.42
C ALA A 494 18.49 -2.39 -39.62
N MET A 495 18.76 -2.32 -38.33
CA MET A 495 18.29 -1.25 -37.44
C MET A 495 19.51 -0.46 -36.97
N THR A 496 19.42 0.86 -37.03
CA THR A 496 20.45 1.76 -36.55
C THR A 496 19.87 2.74 -35.54
N ALA A 497 20.52 2.87 -34.39
CA ALA A 497 20.26 3.90 -33.38
C ALA A 497 21.42 4.91 -33.38
N ILE A 498 21.13 6.18 -33.60
CA ILE A 498 22.10 7.28 -33.60
C ILE A 498 21.75 8.26 -32.49
N VAL A 499 22.63 8.41 -31.51
CA VAL A 499 22.52 9.46 -30.49
C VAL A 499 23.22 10.71 -31.02
N VAL A 500 22.52 11.85 -31.02
CA VAL A 500 23.01 13.11 -31.58
C VAL A 500 23.05 14.23 -30.55
N ASP A 501 24.02 15.12 -30.69
CA ASP A 501 24.15 16.33 -29.88
C ASP A 501 23.38 17.47 -30.56
N GLY A 502 22.13 17.68 -30.14
CA GLY A 502 21.29 18.77 -30.62
C GLY A 502 19.86 18.34 -30.98
N ASP A 503 19.05 19.32 -31.38
CA ASP A 503 17.63 19.10 -31.67
C ASP A 503 17.45 18.50 -33.07
N VAL A 504 16.73 17.37 -33.12
CA VAL A 504 16.34 16.74 -34.39
C VAL A 504 15.05 17.37 -34.87
N THR A 505 15.13 18.15 -35.95
CA THR A 505 13.94 18.81 -36.50
C THR A 505 13.02 17.82 -37.21
N PRO A 506 11.69 18.09 -37.26
CA PRO A 506 10.78 17.28 -38.06
C PRO A 506 11.19 17.19 -39.54
N VAL A 507 11.80 18.25 -40.07
CA VAL A 507 12.32 18.29 -41.45
C VAL A 507 13.43 17.27 -41.64
N LEU A 508 14.43 17.24 -40.76
CA LEU A 508 15.51 16.27 -40.82
C LEU A 508 14.99 14.82 -40.72
N LEU A 509 14.05 14.57 -39.80
CA LEU A 509 13.49 13.23 -39.64
C LEU A 509 12.77 12.75 -40.92
N GLU A 510 12.06 13.66 -41.60
CA GLU A 510 11.41 13.38 -42.88
C GLU A 510 12.41 13.17 -44.02
N GLU A 511 13.52 13.92 -44.06
CA GLU A 511 14.61 13.69 -45.01
C GLU A 511 15.23 12.30 -44.83
N ILE A 512 15.42 11.85 -43.59
CA ILE A 512 15.92 10.50 -43.28
C ILE A 512 14.94 9.43 -43.77
N ARG A 513 13.63 9.61 -43.56
CA ARG A 513 12.59 8.70 -44.07
C ARG A 513 12.59 8.59 -45.58
N ASN A 514 13.00 9.64 -46.29
CA ASN A 514 13.06 9.68 -47.75
C ASN A 514 14.34 9.08 -48.34
N VAL A 515 15.32 8.69 -47.52
CA VAL A 515 16.53 8.00 -47.99
C VAL A 515 16.14 6.64 -48.59
N ASN A 516 16.54 6.39 -49.84
CA ASN A 516 16.18 5.17 -50.54
C ASN A 516 16.72 3.92 -49.83
N GLY A 517 15.81 3.15 -49.24
CA GLY A 517 16.12 1.93 -48.49
C GLY A 517 15.87 2.05 -46.99
N VAL A 518 15.56 3.23 -46.46
CA VAL A 518 15.03 3.42 -45.10
C VAL A 518 13.53 3.09 -45.12
N SER A 519 13.09 2.24 -44.20
CA SER A 519 11.69 1.81 -44.08
C SER A 519 10.91 2.57 -43.01
N CYS A 520 11.58 3.00 -41.95
CA CYS A 520 11.01 3.85 -40.91
C CYS A 520 12.13 4.62 -40.21
N ALA A 521 11.82 5.79 -39.66
CA ALA A 521 12.72 6.54 -38.80
C ALA A 521 11.90 7.29 -37.74
N ASP A 522 12.29 7.10 -36.48
CA ASP A 522 11.63 7.63 -35.29
C ASP A 522 12.64 8.40 -34.45
N LEU A 523 12.15 9.43 -33.76
CA LEU A 523 12.92 10.20 -32.80
C LEU A 523 12.47 9.82 -31.39
N VAL A 524 13.43 9.52 -30.53
CA VAL A 524 13.24 9.32 -29.11
C VAL A 524 14.03 10.41 -28.37
N SER A 525 13.36 11.15 -27.50
CA SER A 525 13.98 12.16 -26.63
C SER A 525 13.90 11.70 -25.17
N LEU A 526 15.04 11.70 -24.46
CA LEU A 526 15.20 11.20 -23.08
C LEU A 526 15.98 12.14 -22.16
#